data_AF-A0A485L1T2-F1
#
_entry.id   AF-A0A485L1T2-F1
#
_cell.length_a   1.000
_cell.length_b   1.000
_cell.length_c   1.000
_cell.angle_alpha   90.00
_cell.angle_beta   90.00
_cell.angle_gamma   90.00
#
_symmetry.space_group_name_H-M   'P 1'
#
loop_
_entity.id
_entity.type
_entity.pdbx_description
1 polymer ?
#
loop_
_entity_poly.entity_id
_entity_poly.type
_entity_poly.pdbx_seq_one_letter_code
_entity_poly.pdbx_strand_id
1 'polypeptide(L)'
;MPHSTVETSPDSSVWQAAKTGNVALLQSLVDAGASFHAHDAFNATPFQHGCMAGHPRVVRYLLGLYVLHKLEIPSLELEVCKRGCTNDELRKYLQGQQTIDQAIANDDETKRVDELTIWDAAKEGKISKVKLLHCRGPVTAVDGDGHTALYHACVCDQYASIILLVGRFKATMANDDFAAEMHKCCAATTNAMVHGLLDGTLTMRDVMALGKKKKQSENKKKKETKAAAPVVVCSTKDTSGQGETAAAAAAEPTNGISLLHSALDFGFN
;
A
#
# COMPACT_ATOMS: atom_id res chain seq x y z
N MET A 1 -5.60 -2.27 -34.24
CA MET A 1 -4.65 -2.83 -33.25
C MET A 1 -5.41 -3.01 -31.94
N PRO A 2 -5.39 -4.18 -31.29
CA PRO A 2 -6.22 -4.39 -30.11
C PRO A 2 -5.56 -3.73 -28.90
N HIS A 3 -6.30 -2.85 -28.23
CA HIS A 3 -5.97 -2.36 -26.91
C HIS A 3 -6.07 -3.54 -25.93
N SER A 4 -4.93 -3.97 -25.39
CA SER A 4 -4.84 -4.94 -24.31
C SER A 4 -5.41 -4.32 -23.04
N THR A 5 -6.74 -4.37 -22.87
CA THR A 5 -7.38 -4.10 -21.58
C THR A 5 -7.20 -5.32 -20.71
N VAL A 6 -6.10 -5.35 -19.95
CA VAL A 6 -6.03 -6.19 -18.75
C VAL A 6 -7.18 -5.71 -17.86
N GLU A 7 -8.24 -6.51 -17.75
CA GLU A 7 -9.29 -6.31 -16.76
C GLU A 7 -8.66 -6.42 -15.37
N THR A 8 -8.14 -5.30 -14.88
CA THR A 8 -7.64 -5.19 -13.52
C THR A 8 -8.84 -4.94 -12.63
N SER A 9 -9.08 -5.85 -11.70
CA SER A 9 -10.03 -5.62 -10.62
C SER A 9 -9.73 -4.27 -9.95
N PRO A 10 -10.75 -3.47 -9.58
CA PRO A 10 -10.57 -2.11 -9.04
C PRO A 10 -9.71 -2.04 -7.76
N ASP A 11 -9.43 -3.17 -7.12
CA ASP A 11 -8.76 -3.28 -5.82
C ASP A 11 -7.24 -3.58 -5.88
N SER A 12 -6.64 -3.76 -7.06
CA SER A 12 -5.22 -4.18 -7.16
C SER A 12 -4.49 -3.52 -8.32
N SER A 13 -4.43 -2.19 -8.31
CA SER A 13 -3.69 -1.41 -9.30
C SER A 13 -2.29 -1.01 -8.81
N VAL A 14 -1.40 -0.74 -9.76
CA VAL A 14 -0.03 -0.28 -9.52
C VAL A 14 -0.02 1.03 -8.72
N TRP A 15 -0.95 1.95 -9.01
CA TRP A 15 -1.11 3.22 -8.28
C TRP A 15 -1.52 3.00 -6.82
N GLN A 16 -2.44 2.06 -6.56
CA GLN A 16 -2.86 1.73 -5.19
C GLN A 16 -1.72 1.10 -4.39
N ALA A 17 -0.92 0.23 -5.02
CA ALA A 17 0.27 -0.34 -4.39
C ALA A 17 1.31 0.75 -4.06
N ALA A 18 1.52 1.70 -4.96
CA ALA A 18 2.42 2.83 -4.73
C ALA A 18 1.92 3.76 -3.62
N LYS A 19 0.63 4.11 -3.63
CA LYS A 19 -0.02 4.97 -2.63
C LYS A 19 -0.03 4.36 -1.22
N THR A 20 -0.05 3.03 -1.11
CA THR A 20 -0.07 2.33 0.19
C THR A 20 1.32 1.95 0.70
N GLY A 21 2.38 2.22 -0.07
CA GLY A 21 3.75 1.85 0.32
C GLY A 21 4.06 0.36 0.17
N ASN A 22 3.16 -0.43 -0.44
CA ASN A 22 3.31 -1.88 -0.55
C ASN A 22 4.23 -2.25 -1.72
N VAL A 23 5.53 -2.20 -1.46
CA VAL A 23 6.58 -2.54 -2.44
C VAL A 23 6.44 -3.97 -2.97
N ALA A 24 6.07 -4.93 -2.12
CA ALA A 24 5.94 -6.34 -2.53
C ALA A 24 4.78 -6.54 -3.51
N LEU A 25 3.63 -5.92 -3.26
CA LEU A 25 2.51 -5.92 -4.19
C LEU A 25 2.90 -5.22 -5.50
N LEU A 26 3.56 -4.06 -5.40
CA LEU A 26 4.02 -3.30 -6.56
C LEU A 26 4.94 -4.13 -7.46
N GLN A 27 5.93 -4.82 -6.87
CA GLN A 27 6.81 -5.76 -7.56
C GLN A 27 6.03 -6.85 -8.29
N SER A 28 5.14 -7.53 -7.57
CA SER A 28 4.34 -8.61 -8.17
C SER A 28 3.47 -8.17 -9.34
N LEU A 29 2.97 -6.93 -9.31
CA LEU A 29 2.16 -6.36 -10.40
C LEU A 29 3.01 -6.03 -11.61
N VAL A 30 4.18 -5.41 -11.41
CA VAL A 30 5.11 -5.10 -12.50
C VAL A 30 5.65 -6.38 -13.14
N ASP A 31 6.00 -7.38 -12.34
CA ASP A 31 6.43 -8.70 -12.82
C ASP A 31 5.32 -9.42 -13.61
N ALA A 32 4.04 -9.16 -13.28
CA ALA A 32 2.89 -9.64 -14.04
C ALA A 32 2.61 -8.83 -15.33
N GLY A 33 3.46 -7.87 -15.68
CA GLY A 33 3.36 -7.04 -16.89
C GLY A 33 2.53 -5.77 -16.73
N ALA A 34 2.18 -5.36 -15.51
CA ALA A 34 1.50 -4.09 -15.30
C ALA A 34 2.45 -2.92 -15.60
N SER A 35 1.93 -1.88 -16.27
CA SER A 35 2.73 -0.68 -16.58
C SER A 35 3.01 0.12 -15.31
N PHE A 36 4.30 0.30 -15.00
CA PHE A 36 4.76 1.05 -13.82
C PHE A 36 4.76 2.57 -14.02
N HIS A 37 4.57 3.05 -15.25
CA HIS A 37 4.55 4.47 -15.62
C HIS A 37 3.21 4.91 -16.24
N ALA A 38 2.16 4.09 -16.13
CA ALA A 38 0.85 4.42 -16.67
C ALA A 38 0.14 5.45 -15.79
N HIS A 39 -0.50 6.43 -16.43
CA HIS A 39 -1.31 7.44 -15.75
C HIS A 39 -2.65 6.86 -15.27
N ASP A 40 -3.10 7.29 -14.09
CA ASP A 40 -4.45 7.03 -13.60
C ASP A 40 -5.48 8.02 -14.17
N ALA A 41 -6.72 7.97 -13.66
CA ALA A 41 -7.80 8.88 -14.07
C ALA A 41 -7.55 10.36 -13.74
N PHE A 42 -6.59 10.66 -12.86
CA PHE A 42 -6.18 12.01 -12.49
C PHE A 42 -4.90 12.44 -13.23
N ASN A 43 -4.50 11.67 -14.25
CA ASN A 43 -3.26 11.85 -14.98
C ASN A 43 -2.01 11.74 -14.08
N ALA A 44 -2.10 10.96 -13.00
CA ALA A 44 -1.00 10.76 -12.06
C ALA A 44 -0.33 9.39 -12.26
N THR A 45 1.00 9.37 -12.14
CA THR A 45 1.79 8.13 -12.25
C THR A 45 1.87 7.41 -10.90
N PRO A 46 2.24 6.11 -10.87
CA PRO A 46 2.57 5.43 -9.62
C PRO A 46 3.69 6.12 -8.85
N PHE A 47 4.65 6.74 -9.54
CA PHE A 47 5.74 7.48 -8.92
C PHE A 47 5.23 8.71 -8.16
N GLN A 48 4.31 9.49 -8.75
CA GLN A 48 3.66 10.61 -8.06
C GLN A 48 2.90 10.17 -6.82
N HIS A 49 2.12 9.08 -6.89
CA HIS A 49 1.42 8.54 -5.72
C HIS A 49 2.39 8.12 -4.62
N GLY A 50 3.52 7.49 -4.97
CA GLY A 50 4.56 7.12 -4.00
C GLY A 50 5.20 8.33 -3.32
N CYS A 51 5.47 9.40 -4.08
CA CYS A 51 6.00 10.65 -3.53
C CYS A 51 4.99 11.37 -2.63
N MET A 52 3.76 11.55 -3.11
CA MET A 52 2.70 12.24 -2.35
C MET A 52 2.29 11.49 -1.08
N ALA A 53 2.33 10.16 -1.11
CA ALA A 53 2.07 9.34 0.07
C ALA A 53 3.29 9.26 1.01
N GLY A 54 4.48 9.66 0.56
CA GLY A 54 5.67 9.74 1.40
C GLY A 54 6.38 8.40 1.59
N HIS A 55 6.39 7.53 0.57
CA HIS A 55 6.95 6.17 0.68
C HIS A 55 8.30 6.06 -0.06
N PRO A 56 9.44 6.32 0.59
CA PRO A 56 10.75 6.37 -0.06
C PRO A 56 11.19 5.02 -0.65
N ARG A 57 10.74 3.89 -0.08
CA ARG A 57 11.03 2.55 -0.62
C ARG A 57 10.32 2.27 -1.95
N VAL A 58 9.09 2.74 -2.11
CA VAL A 58 8.35 2.67 -3.38
C VAL A 58 9.06 3.53 -4.43
N VAL A 59 9.44 4.75 -4.06
CA VAL A 59 10.16 5.68 -4.93
C VAL A 59 11.49 5.07 -5.39
N ARG A 60 12.27 4.45 -4.50
CA ARG A 60 13.51 3.76 -4.88
C ARG A 60 13.27 2.64 -5.89
N TYR A 61 12.23 1.82 -5.67
CA TYR A 61 11.91 0.74 -6.60
C TYR A 61 11.52 1.27 -7.99
N LEU A 62 10.63 2.27 -8.04
CA LEU A 62 10.20 2.86 -9.30
C LEU A 62 11.36 3.54 -10.03
N LEU A 63 12.21 4.31 -9.35
CA LEU A 63 13.43 4.90 -9.94
C LEU A 63 14.32 3.86 -10.61
N GLY A 64 14.50 2.71 -9.95
CA GLY A 64 15.24 1.58 -10.51
C GLY A 64 14.64 1.09 -11.85
N LEU A 65 13.30 1.05 -11.96
CA LEU A 65 12.62 0.69 -13.20
C LEU A 65 12.80 1.76 -14.28
N TYR A 66 12.70 3.05 -13.95
CA TYR A 66 12.94 4.13 -14.92
C TYR A 66 14.36 4.04 -15.51
N VAL A 67 15.37 3.85 -14.65
CA VAL A 67 16.76 3.65 -15.09
C VAL A 67 16.91 2.40 -15.94
N LEU A 68 16.33 1.26 -15.50
CA LEU A 68 16.40 -0.01 -16.22
C LEU A 68 15.80 0.08 -17.63
N HIS A 69 14.67 0.77 -17.76
CA HIS A 69 13.96 0.95 -19.03
C HIS A 69 14.41 2.19 -19.82
N LYS A 70 15.43 2.92 -19.33
CA LYS A 70 15.95 4.16 -19.95
C LYS A 70 14.85 5.20 -20.18
N LEU A 71 13.92 5.29 -19.24
CA LEU A 71 12.86 6.29 -19.22
C LEU A 71 13.27 7.44 -18.30
N GLU A 72 12.90 8.65 -18.68
CA GLU A 72 13.05 9.83 -17.85
C GLU A 72 11.74 10.14 -17.12
N ILE A 73 11.86 10.61 -15.89
CA ILE A 73 10.71 11.12 -15.14
C ILE A 73 10.47 12.56 -15.61
N PRO A 74 9.25 12.91 -16.06
CA PRO A 74 8.91 14.26 -16.48
C PRO A 74 9.26 15.30 -15.41
N SER A 75 9.83 16.43 -15.83
CA SER A 75 10.20 17.54 -14.92
C SER A 75 9.01 18.08 -14.12
N LEU A 76 7.85 18.19 -14.76
CA LEU A 76 6.60 18.59 -14.11
C LEU A 76 6.19 17.63 -12.99
N GLU A 77 6.39 16.33 -13.20
CA GLU A 77 6.08 15.31 -12.22
C GLU A 77 7.00 15.43 -11.00
N LEU A 78 8.30 15.66 -11.20
CA LEU A 78 9.24 15.92 -10.10
C LEU A 78 8.87 17.18 -9.31
N GLU A 79 8.43 18.25 -9.96
CA GLU A 79 7.99 19.48 -9.29
C GLU A 79 6.73 19.26 -8.44
N VAL A 80 5.75 18.51 -8.94
CA VAL A 80 4.56 18.13 -8.17
C VAL A 80 4.97 17.30 -6.95
N CYS A 81 5.88 16.34 -7.12
CA CYS A 81 6.39 15.51 -6.03
C CYS A 81 7.09 16.35 -4.95
N LYS A 82 7.95 17.32 -5.33
CA LYS A 82 8.64 18.22 -4.37
C LYS A 82 7.66 18.99 -3.47
N ARG A 83 6.54 19.44 -4.04
CA ARG A 83 5.51 20.22 -3.32
C ARG A 83 4.55 19.35 -2.51
N GLY A 84 4.19 18.18 -3.05
CA GLY A 84 3.17 17.30 -2.49
C GLY A 84 3.70 16.21 -1.54
N CYS A 85 5.02 16.06 -1.39
CA CYS A 85 5.60 15.02 -0.55
C CYS A 85 5.30 15.26 0.92
N THR A 86 4.60 14.33 1.58
CA THR A 86 4.27 14.38 3.01
C THR A 86 5.47 14.05 3.90
N ASN A 87 6.37 13.21 3.41
CA ASN A 87 7.55 12.75 4.14
C ASN A 87 8.73 13.73 3.94
N ASP A 88 9.26 14.27 5.04
CA ASP A 88 10.34 15.25 5.02
C ASP A 88 11.66 14.67 4.51
N GLU A 89 11.99 13.42 4.84
CA GLU A 89 13.20 12.76 4.36
C GLU A 89 13.14 12.55 2.84
N LEU A 90 11.99 12.11 2.33
CA LEU A 90 11.78 11.98 0.90
C LEU A 90 11.78 13.35 0.19
N ARG A 91 11.27 14.41 0.84
CA ARG A 91 11.32 15.78 0.30
C ARG A 91 12.76 16.29 0.18
N LYS A 92 13.62 16.06 1.19
CA LYS A 92 15.06 16.39 1.14
C LYS A 92 15.76 15.66 -0.02
N TYR A 93 15.40 14.39 -0.26
CA TYR A 93 15.91 13.65 -1.43
C TYR A 93 15.49 14.31 -2.75
N LEU A 94 14.21 14.64 -2.93
CA LEU A 94 13.70 15.28 -4.15
C LEU A 94 14.30 16.67 -4.40
N GLN A 95 14.77 17.35 -3.34
CA GLN A 95 15.49 18.62 -3.40
C GLN A 95 17.00 18.46 -3.66
N GLY A 96 17.50 17.23 -3.76
CA GLY A 96 18.92 16.94 -3.98
C GLY A 96 19.80 17.13 -2.74
N GLN A 97 19.21 17.18 -1.54
CA GLN A 97 19.95 17.38 -0.29
C GLN A 97 20.51 16.09 0.30
N GLN A 98 19.97 14.94 -0.10
CA GLN A 98 20.42 13.62 0.33
C GLN A 98 20.16 12.56 -0.74
N THR A 99 20.70 11.36 -0.56
CA THR A 99 20.41 10.22 -1.43
C THR A 99 19.11 9.53 -1.03
N ILE A 100 18.53 8.74 -1.94
CA ILE A 100 17.31 7.97 -1.65
C ILE A 100 17.56 6.93 -0.54
N ASP A 101 18.76 6.36 -0.47
CA ASP A 101 19.11 5.40 0.57
C ASP A 101 19.23 6.06 1.95
N GLN A 102 19.73 7.29 2.02
CA GLN A 102 19.71 8.10 3.25
C GLN A 102 18.27 8.44 3.67
N ALA A 103 17.43 8.84 2.72
CA ALA A 103 16.02 9.09 2.99
C ALA A 103 15.30 7.85 3.54
N ILE A 104 15.59 6.66 3.01
CA ILE A 104 15.05 5.38 3.53
C ILE A 104 15.62 5.05 4.91
N ALA A 105 16.90 5.33 5.19
CA ALA A 105 17.49 5.04 6.49
C ALA A 105 16.92 5.96 7.59
N ASN A 106 16.64 7.22 7.23
CA ASN A 106 16.17 8.24 8.17
C ASN A 106 14.64 8.28 8.32
N ASP A 107 13.91 7.65 7.42
CA ASP A 107 12.46 7.66 7.40
C ASP A 107 11.89 7.09 8.73
N ASP A 108 10.91 7.80 9.29
CA ASP A 108 10.34 7.49 10.60
C ASP A 108 9.59 6.15 10.59
N GLU A 109 9.01 5.74 9.45
CA GLU A 109 8.41 4.40 9.35
C GLU A 109 9.47 3.32 9.51
N THR A 110 10.66 3.50 8.95
CA THR A 110 11.80 2.58 9.15
C THR A 110 12.28 2.55 10.57
N LYS A 111 12.45 3.70 11.23
CA LYS A 111 12.88 3.77 12.63
C LYS A 111 11.86 3.11 13.55
N ARG A 112 10.57 3.44 13.37
CA ARG A 112 9.48 2.80 14.12
C ARG A 112 9.48 1.30 13.88
N VAL A 113 9.56 0.84 12.63
CA VAL A 113 9.59 -0.59 12.30
C VAL A 113 10.83 -1.28 12.85
N ASP A 114 11.96 -0.58 12.96
CA ASP A 114 13.19 -1.13 13.52
C ASP A 114 13.13 -1.31 15.03
N GLU A 115 12.46 -0.39 15.73
CA GLU A 115 12.20 -0.43 17.17
C GLU A 115 11.03 -1.36 17.56
N LEU A 116 10.20 -1.81 16.60
CA LEU A 116 9.07 -2.70 16.88
C LEU A 116 9.52 -3.95 17.63
N THR A 117 8.80 -4.25 18.72
CA THR A 117 8.86 -5.55 19.39
C THR A 117 8.19 -6.63 18.53
N ILE A 118 8.36 -7.91 18.89
CA ILE A 118 7.71 -9.00 18.16
C ILE A 118 6.17 -8.91 18.27
N TRP A 119 5.66 -8.42 19.40
CA TRP A 119 4.23 -8.24 19.66
C TRP A 119 3.64 -7.14 18.79
N ASP A 120 4.27 -5.96 18.75
CA ASP A 120 3.80 -4.84 17.94
C ASP A 120 3.89 -5.17 16.43
N ALA A 121 4.96 -5.83 16.00
CA ALA A 121 5.10 -6.29 14.62
C ALA A 121 4.01 -7.29 14.23
N ALA A 122 3.62 -8.18 15.16
CA ALA A 122 2.54 -9.15 14.94
C ALA A 122 1.16 -8.47 14.91
N LYS A 123 0.93 -7.50 15.80
CA LYS A 123 -0.26 -6.65 15.88
C LYS A 123 -0.48 -5.83 14.62
N GLU A 124 0.58 -5.25 14.08
CA GLU A 124 0.56 -4.43 12.85
C GLU A 124 0.62 -5.24 11.55
N GLY A 125 0.83 -6.57 11.63
CA GLY A 125 0.92 -7.42 10.45
C GLY A 125 2.22 -7.25 9.64
N LYS A 126 3.29 -6.73 10.25
CA LYS A 126 4.59 -6.52 9.59
C LYS A 126 5.38 -7.84 9.50
N ILE A 127 4.93 -8.76 8.64
CA ILE A 127 5.44 -10.15 8.52
C ILE A 127 6.97 -10.22 8.41
N SER A 128 7.59 -9.33 7.63
CA SER A 128 9.06 -9.33 7.46
C SER A 128 9.78 -9.09 8.77
N LYS A 129 9.24 -8.22 9.63
CA LYS A 129 9.79 -7.95 10.96
C LYS A 129 9.51 -9.10 11.93
N VAL A 130 8.31 -9.69 11.90
CA VAL A 130 7.98 -10.90 12.68
C VAL A 130 8.96 -12.04 12.33
N LYS A 131 9.25 -12.27 11.05
CA LYS A 131 10.24 -13.23 10.58
C LYS A 131 11.65 -12.92 11.10
N LEU A 132 12.06 -11.65 11.08
CA LEU A 132 13.38 -11.22 11.51
C LEU A 132 13.58 -11.32 13.03
N LEU A 133 12.59 -10.87 13.80
CA LEU A 133 12.62 -10.87 15.27
C LEU A 133 12.51 -12.27 15.85
N HIS A 134 11.73 -13.15 15.20
CA HIS A 134 11.67 -14.58 15.52
C HIS A 134 13.06 -15.24 15.49
N CYS A 135 13.93 -14.89 14.55
CA CYS A 135 15.28 -15.46 14.48
C CYS A 135 16.20 -14.99 15.64
N ARG A 136 15.78 -14.00 16.43
CA ARG A 136 16.59 -13.36 17.48
C ARG A 136 16.09 -13.63 18.91
N GLY A 137 14.94 -14.27 19.09
CA GLY A 137 14.37 -14.53 20.42
C GLY A 137 13.29 -15.62 20.43
N PRO A 138 12.84 -16.06 21.61
CA PRO A 138 11.82 -17.09 21.73
C PRO A 138 10.47 -16.60 21.21
N VAL A 139 9.88 -17.34 20.27
CA VAL A 139 8.58 -17.00 19.65
C VAL A 139 7.43 -17.00 20.66
N THR A 140 7.59 -17.74 21.75
CA THR A 140 6.64 -17.89 22.86
C THR A 140 6.79 -16.82 23.94
N ALA A 141 7.62 -15.80 23.72
CA ALA A 141 7.77 -14.71 24.66
C ALA A 141 6.44 -13.99 24.89
N VAL A 142 6.18 -13.64 26.14
CA VAL A 142 5.03 -12.85 26.57
C VAL A 142 5.45 -11.41 26.86
N ASP A 143 4.56 -10.47 26.57
CA ASP A 143 4.74 -9.06 26.92
C ASP A 143 4.48 -8.81 28.42
N GLY A 144 4.49 -7.54 28.83
CA GLY A 144 4.19 -7.14 30.21
C GLY A 144 2.78 -7.49 30.68
N ASP A 145 1.86 -7.75 29.75
CA ASP A 145 0.47 -8.13 30.03
C ASP A 145 0.29 -9.66 30.02
N GLY A 146 1.36 -10.43 29.76
CA GLY A 146 1.32 -11.89 29.71
C GLY A 146 0.81 -12.47 28.37
N HIS A 147 0.76 -11.66 27.32
CA HIS A 147 0.27 -12.06 26.00
C HIS A 147 1.40 -12.35 25.02
N THR A 148 1.19 -13.35 24.17
CA THR A 148 2.16 -13.72 23.13
C THR A 148 1.98 -12.89 21.86
N ALA A 149 2.96 -12.93 20.95
CA ALA A 149 2.83 -12.28 19.65
C ALA A 149 1.66 -12.86 18.83
N LEU A 150 1.34 -14.15 19.02
CA LEU A 150 0.22 -14.80 18.35
C LEU A 150 -1.14 -14.24 18.84
N TYR A 151 -1.27 -13.99 20.14
CA TYR A 151 -2.46 -13.37 20.72
C TYR A 151 -2.77 -12.02 20.04
N HIS A 152 -1.79 -11.12 19.96
CA HIS A 152 -1.97 -9.81 19.31
C HIS A 152 -2.29 -9.92 17.81
N ALA A 153 -1.69 -10.88 17.11
CA ALA A 153 -2.03 -11.13 15.72
C ALA A 153 -3.49 -11.57 15.54
N CYS A 154 -4.03 -12.38 16.47
CA CYS A 154 -5.41 -12.85 16.45
C CYS A 154 -6.42 -11.74 16.74
N VAL A 155 -6.13 -10.89 17.73
CA VAL A 155 -6.98 -9.74 18.08
C VAL A 155 -7.06 -8.72 16.94
N CYS A 156 -5.97 -8.54 16.20
CA CYS A 156 -5.89 -7.59 15.09
C CYS A 156 -6.14 -8.19 13.71
N ASP A 157 -6.66 -9.43 13.63
CA ASP A 157 -6.99 -10.13 12.38
C ASP A 157 -5.83 -10.19 11.35
N GLN A 158 -4.58 -10.29 11.85
CA GLN A 158 -3.38 -10.32 11.02
C GLN A 158 -3.11 -11.74 10.49
N TYR A 159 -3.95 -12.20 9.56
CA TYR A 159 -3.98 -13.59 9.04
C TYR A 159 -2.62 -14.18 8.68
N ALA A 160 -1.77 -13.41 8.00
CA ALA A 160 -0.47 -13.89 7.56
C ALA A 160 0.55 -14.01 8.71
N SER A 161 0.45 -13.15 9.73
CA SER A 161 1.22 -13.28 10.97
C SER A 161 0.74 -14.49 11.79
N ILE A 162 -0.58 -14.71 11.87
CA ILE A 162 -1.19 -15.83 12.59
C ILE A 162 -0.64 -17.16 12.07
N ILE A 163 -0.73 -17.41 10.77
CA ILE A 163 -0.29 -18.71 10.19
C ILE A 163 1.20 -18.93 10.38
N LEU A 164 2.00 -17.88 10.22
CA LEU A 164 3.44 -17.96 10.44
C LEU A 164 3.77 -18.34 11.88
N LEU A 165 3.07 -17.74 12.85
CA LEU A 165 3.29 -17.96 14.28
C LEU A 165 2.72 -19.31 14.74
N VAL A 166 1.51 -19.71 14.33
CA VAL A 166 0.89 -21.02 14.68
C VAL A 166 1.81 -22.19 14.30
N GLY A 167 2.33 -22.18 13.08
CA GLY A 167 3.25 -23.23 12.62
C GLY A 167 4.53 -23.31 13.45
N ARG A 168 4.97 -22.19 14.03
CA ARG A 168 6.15 -22.11 14.89
C ARG A 168 5.86 -22.52 16.33
N PHE A 169 4.77 -22.03 16.91
CA PHE A 169 4.32 -22.39 18.25
C PHE A 169 4.14 -23.91 18.37
N LYS A 170 3.51 -24.53 17.37
CA LYS A 170 3.34 -25.99 17.30
C LYS A 170 4.68 -26.76 17.24
N ALA A 171 5.72 -26.15 16.67
CA ALA A 171 7.04 -26.77 16.58
C ALA A 171 7.89 -26.56 17.85
N THR A 172 7.57 -25.55 18.67
CA THR A 172 8.37 -25.17 19.85
C THR A 172 7.75 -25.58 21.18
N MET A 173 6.42 -25.60 21.29
CA MET A 173 5.70 -25.85 22.55
C MET A 173 5.32 -27.33 22.70
N ALA A 174 5.15 -27.77 23.96
CA ALA A 174 4.48 -29.03 24.23
C ALA A 174 3.00 -28.97 23.82
N ASN A 175 2.38 -30.12 23.55
CA ASN A 175 1.00 -30.17 23.03
C ASN A 175 -0.01 -29.49 23.97
N ASP A 176 0.12 -29.69 25.29
CA ASP A 176 -0.81 -29.13 26.27
C ASP A 176 -0.67 -27.60 26.38
N ASP A 177 0.57 -27.10 26.40
CA ASP A 177 0.85 -25.65 26.41
C ASP A 177 0.37 -24.99 25.12
N PHE A 178 0.57 -25.66 23.98
CA PHE A 178 0.09 -25.20 22.69
C PHE A 178 -1.44 -25.12 22.67
N ALA A 179 -2.13 -26.15 23.18
CA ALA A 179 -3.59 -26.17 23.27
C ALA A 179 -4.13 -25.05 24.18
N ALA A 180 -3.47 -24.80 25.32
CA ALA A 180 -3.82 -23.71 26.21
C ALA A 180 -3.66 -22.34 25.53
N GLU A 181 -2.60 -22.15 24.76
CA GLU A 181 -2.38 -20.91 24.00
C GLU A 181 -3.39 -20.73 22.87
N MET A 182 -3.73 -21.79 22.14
CA MET A 182 -4.79 -21.75 21.11
C MET A 182 -6.13 -21.38 21.75
N HIS A 183 -6.46 -21.95 22.91
CA HIS A 183 -7.70 -21.61 23.62
C HIS A 183 -7.76 -20.13 24.00
N LYS A 184 -6.65 -19.55 24.49
CA LYS A 184 -6.57 -18.11 24.78
C LYS A 184 -6.74 -17.26 23.51
N CYS A 185 -6.07 -17.63 22.42
CA CYS A 185 -6.15 -16.91 21.14
C CYS A 185 -7.57 -16.97 20.54
N CYS A 186 -8.23 -18.13 20.62
CA CYS A 186 -9.63 -18.29 20.22
C CYS A 186 -10.56 -17.44 21.09
N ALA A 187 -10.36 -17.39 22.40
CA ALA A 187 -11.16 -16.56 23.30
C ALA A 187 -10.99 -15.05 23.04
N ALA A 188 -9.84 -14.64 22.48
CA ALA A 188 -9.50 -13.24 22.21
C ALA A 188 -10.21 -12.63 21.00
N THR A 189 -10.79 -13.46 20.11
CA THR A 189 -11.35 -13.03 18.83
C THR A 189 -12.70 -13.66 18.57
N THR A 190 -13.59 -12.91 17.91
CA THR A 190 -14.89 -13.42 17.42
C THR A 190 -14.85 -13.72 15.92
N ASN A 191 -13.73 -13.47 15.24
CA ASN A 191 -13.62 -13.61 13.81
C ASN A 191 -13.48 -15.08 13.40
N ALA A 192 -14.53 -15.62 12.76
CA ALA A 192 -14.57 -17.00 12.30
C ALA A 192 -13.40 -17.39 11.37
N MET A 193 -12.82 -16.45 10.62
CA MET A 193 -11.65 -16.74 9.81
C MET A 193 -10.40 -16.95 10.66
N VAL A 194 -10.24 -16.20 11.76
CA VAL A 194 -9.12 -16.41 12.69
C VAL A 194 -9.26 -17.76 13.39
N HIS A 195 -10.46 -18.11 13.87
CA HIS A 195 -10.74 -19.44 14.43
C HIS A 195 -10.35 -20.56 13.46
N GLY A 196 -10.77 -20.44 12.19
CA GLY A 196 -10.42 -21.41 11.15
C GLY A 196 -8.92 -21.45 10.80
N LEU A 197 -8.16 -20.38 11.04
CA LEU A 197 -6.71 -20.40 10.88
C LEU A 197 -6.00 -21.05 12.08
N LEU A 198 -6.53 -20.87 13.28
CA LEU A 198 -5.98 -21.45 14.51
C LEU A 198 -6.21 -22.96 14.59
N ASP A 199 -7.38 -23.44 14.17
CA ASP A 199 -7.71 -24.88 14.13
C ASP A 199 -7.12 -25.60 12.90
N GLY A 200 -6.60 -24.85 11.93
CA GLY A 200 -6.02 -25.36 10.69
C GLY A 200 -7.05 -25.80 9.63
N THR A 201 -8.33 -25.50 9.81
CA THR A 201 -9.41 -25.79 8.84
C THR A 201 -9.36 -24.86 7.63
N LEU A 202 -8.79 -23.67 7.79
CA LEU A 202 -8.58 -22.67 6.74
C LEU A 202 -7.11 -22.46 6.46
N THR A 203 -6.78 -22.30 5.19
CA THR A 203 -5.45 -21.86 4.74
C THR A 203 -5.48 -20.40 4.30
N MET A 204 -4.31 -19.76 4.11
CA MET A 204 -4.24 -18.43 3.48
C MET A 204 -4.99 -18.36 2.15
N ARG A 205 -5.01 -19.47 1.39
CA ARG A 205 -5.67 -19.54 0.09
C ARG A 205 -7.19 -19.38 0.25
N ASP A 206 -7.75 -20.02 1.26
CA ASP A 206 -9.18 -20.00 1.56
C ASP A 206 -9.59 -18.63 2.11
N VAL A 207 -8.79 -18.05 2.99
CA VAL A 207 -8.99 -16.67 3.50
C VAL A 207 -9.00 -15.65 2.35
N MET A 208 -8.03 -15.74 1.43
CA MET A 208 -7.99 -14.87 0.25
C MET A 208 -9.17 -15.10 -0.71
N ALA A 209 -9.64 -16.35 -0.85
CA ALA A 209 -10.81 -16.67 -1.69
C ALA A 209 -12.14 -16.15 -1.09
N LEU A 210 -12.31 -16.26 0.23
CA LEU A 210 -13.49 -15.76 0.94
C LEU A 210 -13.55 -14.23 0.95
N GLY A 211 -12.41 -13.55 1.08
CA GLY A 211 -12.33 -12.10 0.96
C GLY A 211 -12.82 -11.58 -0.41
N LYS A 212 -12.52 -12.30 -1.49
CA LYS A 212 -13.00 -11.98 -2.85
C LYS A 212 -14.52 -12.15 -2.98
N LYS A 213 -15.09 -13.22 -2.42
CA LYS A 213 -16.56 -13.47 -2.45
C LYS A 213 -17.35 -12.42 -1.66
N LYS A 214 -16.86 -12.01 -0.48
CA LYS A 214 -17.52 -11.01 0.37
C LYS A 214 -17.60 -9.64 -0.33
N LYS A 215 -16.50 -9.19 -0.94
CA LYS A 215 -16.45 -7.96 -1.74
C LYS A 215 -17.35 -8.00 -2.98
N GLN A 216 -17.43 -9.15 -3.67
CA GLN A 216 -18.34 -9.31 -4.81
C GLN A 216 -19.82 -9.18 -4.39
N SER A 217 -20.19 -9.74 -3.23
CA SER A 217 -21.56 -9.63 -2.70
C SER A 217 -21.93 -8.21 -2.26
N GLU A 218 -20.99 -7.47 -1.67
CA GLU A 218 -21.18 -6.07 -1.26
C GLU A 218 -21.27 -5.11 -2.46
N ASN A 219 -20.45 -5.33 -3.49
CA ASN A 219 -20.53 -4.55 -4.73
C ASN A 219 -21.83 -4.84 -5.50
N LYS A 220 -22.33 -6.08 -5.50
CA LYS A 220 -23.63 -6.42 -6.08
C LYS A 220 -24.78 -5.70 -5.34
N LYS A 221 -24.76 -5.70 -4.00
CA LYS A 221 -25.73 -4.94 -3.18
C LYS A 221 -25.68 -3.44 -3.43
N LYS A 222 -24.49 -2.83 -3.57
CA LYS A 222 -24.35 -1.41 -3.92
C LYS A 222 -24.84 -1.08 -5.34
N LYS A 223 -24.72 -2.02 -6.28
CA LYS A 223 -25.21 -1.86 -7.66
C LYS A 223 -26.74 -1.95 -7.72
N GLU A 224 -27.33 -2.83 -6.91
CA GLU A 224 -28.78 -3.01 -6.80
C GLU A 224 -29.45 -1.83 -6.07
N THR A 225 -28.84 -1.26 -5.02
CA THR A 225 -29.38 -0.06 -4.35
C THR A 225 -29.27 1.21 -5.19
N LYS A 226 -28.26 1.32 -6.07
CA LYS A 226 -28.13 2.46 -7.00
C LYS A 226 -29.09 2.37 -8.20
N ALA A 227 -29.57 1.17 -8.53
CA ALA A 227 -30.58 0.94 -9.58
C ALA A 227 -32.03 1.13 -9.08
N ALA A 228 -32.25 1.20 -7.76
CA ALA A 228 -33.56 1.34 -7.14
C ALA A 228 -33.88 2.78 -6.67
N ALA A 229 -33.33 3.81 -7.33
CA ALA A 229 -33.79 5.19 -7.13
C ALA A 229 -35.20 5.33 -7.74
N PRO A 230 -36.19 5.88 -7.02
CA PRO A 230 -37.54 6.00 -7.56
C PRO A 230 -37.54 7.00 -8.72
N VAL A 231 -38.17 6.61 -9.82
CA VAL A 231 -38.47 7.49 -10.96
C VAL A 231 -39.38 8.60 -10.44
N VAL A 232 -38.80 9.76 -10.14
CA VAL A 232 -39.57 10.98 -9.90
C VAL A 232 -40.07 11.45 -11.26
N VAL A 233 -41.37 11.25 -11.48
CA VAL A 233 -42.11 11.79 -12.63
C VAL A 233 -41.97 13.31 -12.61
N CYS A 234 -41.31 13.85 -13.63
CA CYS A 234 -41.14 15.28 -13.84
C CYS A 234 -42.46 15.85 -14.38
N SER A 235 -43.20 16.57 -13.54
CA SER A 235 -44.29 17.43 -14.00
C SER A 235 -43.71 18.80 -14.38
N THR A 236 -43.79 19.10 -15.66
CA THR A 236 -43.51 20.40 -16.27
C THR A 236 -44.28 21.53 -15.58
N LYS A 237 -43.60 22.62 -15.25
CA LYS A 237 -44.16 23.97 -15.34
C LYS A 237 -43.07 24.99 -15.62
N ASP A 238 -43.28 25.68 -16.74
CA ASP A 238 -42.56 26.84 -17.22
C ASP A 238 -42.63 28.01 -16.22
N THR A 239 -41.60 28.87 -16.21
CA THR A 239 -41.72 30.33 -16.37
C THR A 239 -40.33 30.99 -16.43
N SER A 240 -40.01 31.54 -17.60
CA SER A 240 -39.40 32.85 -17.91
C SER A 240 -38.60 33.66 -16.86
N GLY A 241 -37.46 34.22 -17.32
CA GLY A 241 -36.82 35.46 -16.83
C GLY A 241 -35.29 35.39 -16.88
N GLN A 242 -34.62 35.71 -18.00
CA GLN A 242 -34.01 37.00 -18.39
C GLN A 242 -32.80 37.49 -17.54
N GLY A 243 -31.71 37.78 -18.27
CA GLY A 243 -30.56 38.63 -17.90
C GLY A 243 -29.35 37.86 -17.34
N GLU A 244 -28.08 38.12 -17.67
CA GLU A 244 -27.42 39.12 -18.51
C GLU A 244 -25.91 38.73 -18.63
N THR A 245 -25.28 39.09 -19.77
CA THR A 245 -23.86 39.49 -20.02
C THR A 245 -22.68 38.79 -19.28
N ALA A 246 -21.81 38.05 -19.99
CA ALA A 246 -20.60 38.48 -20.72
C ALA A 246 -19.40 38.94 -19.86
N ALA A 247 -18.28 38.21 -19.89
CA ALA A 247 -16.91 38.75 -19.93
C ALA A 247 -15.86 37.66 -20.20
N ALA A 248 -15.06 37.90 -21.24
CA ALA A 248 -13.90 37.13 -21.67
C ALA A 248 -12.59 37.86 -21.27
N ALA A 249 -11.51 37.11 -21.01
CA ALA A 249 -10.09 37.51 -21.15
C ALA A 249 -9.24 36.26 -20.79
N ALA A 250 -8.48 35.57 -21.65
CA ALA A 250 -7.37 35.96 -22.53
C ALA A 250 -6.11 36.46 -21.77
N ALA A 251 -5.05 35.64 -21.71
CA ALA A 251 -3.66 35.97 -22.08
C ALA A 251 -2.63 34.91 -21.57
N GLU A 252 -1.78 34.44 -22.48
CA GLU A 252 -0.56 33.62 -22.29
C GLU A 252 0.66 34.49 -21.87
N PRO A 253 1.94 34.11 -22.15
CA PRO A 253 2.81 33.05 -21.62
C PRO A 253 4.08 33.66 -20.97
N THR A 254 5.03 32.87 -20.46
CA THR A 254 6.50 33.12 -20.59
C THR A 254 7.39 32.13 -19.82
N ASN A 255 8.51 31.77 -20.47
CA ASN A 255 9.82 31.33 -19.95
C ASN A 255 9.87 29.99 -19.19
N GLY A 256 10.56 28.93 -19.62
CA GLY A 256 11.78 28.85 -20.43
C GLY A 256 13.01 28.77 -19.53
N ILE A 257 13.30 27.61 -18.91
CA ILE A 257 14.63 27.28 -18.36
C ILE A 257 14.98 25.82 -18.66
N SER A 258 16.05 25.68 -19.41
CA SER A 258 16.86 24.50 -19.71
C SER A 258 17.66 24.05 -18.49
N LEU A 259 17.72 22.73 -18.23
CA LEU A 259 18.78 22.12 -17.44
C LEU A 259 19.50 21.10 -18.32
N LEU A 260 20.60 21.59 -18.90
CA LEU A 260 21.61 20.82 -19.60
C LEU A 260 22.32 19.87 -18.62
N HIS A 261 22.36 18.61 -19.02
CA HIS A 261 23.58 17.84 -19.23
C HIS A 261 24.88 18.49 -18.70
N SER A 262 25.54 17.83 -17.75
CA SER A 262 27.01 17.89 -17.61
C SER A 262 27.50 16.58 -17.00
N ALA A 263 27.97 15.72 -17.89
CA ALA A 263 29.08 14.82 -17.65
C ALA A 263 30.39 15.64 -17.51
N LEU A 264 31.52 14.94 -17.35
CA LEU A 264 32.91 15.37 -17.09
C LEU A 264 33.27 15.25 -15.60
N ASP A 265 34.37 14.63 -15.17
CA ASP A 265 35.49 13.99 -15.86
C ASP A 265 36.19 13.07 -14.84
N PHE A 266 36.54 11.85 -15.26
CA PHE A 266 37.49 11.01 -14.54
C PHE A 266 38.82 11.09 -15.30
N GLY A 267 39.82 11.70 -14.67
CA GLY A 267 41.16 11.84 -15.24
C GLY A 267 42.21 12.06 -14.14
N PHE A 268 42.90 10.96 -13.82
CA PHE A 268 44.27 10.84 -13.28
C PHE A 268 44.77 11.82 -12.22
N ASN A 269 45.07 11.27 -11.04
CA ASN A 269 46.45 11.20 -10.56
C ASN A 269 46.65 9.90 -9.75
#